data_AF-A0A7U4QLC1-F1
#
_entry.id   AF-A0A7U4QLC1-F1
#
_cell.length_a   1.000
_cell.length_b   1.000
_cell.length_c   1.000
_cell.angle_alpha   90.00
_cell.angle_beta   90.00
_cell.angle_gamma   90.00
#
_symmetry.space_group_name_H-M   'P 1'
#
loop_
_entity.id
_entity.type
_entity.pdbx_description
1 polymer ?
#
loop_
_entity_poly.entity_id
_entity_poly.type
_entity_poly.pdbx_seq_one_letter_code
_entity_poly.pdbx_strand_id
1 'polypeptide(L)'
;MGYALWILPREYRRTNGKGRIIPLSQKLKEEGLIADLDDKRFTKWIIDNSNRIFQLIDAGKYKNIKKYRKDKFQWTDDGKIIIYKGRKVHFLKEGLKETDDGLTLDRLLCDFWKDISFNNLFQEGGVSLIGGKKPEKLIKRILEMFTTKDDIILDFFMGTGTTCAVAHKMGRQYIGVEQLDYGENSAVVRLKNVINGDQTGISKAVGWKGGGDFVYLELLKWNQNFVEKIQKAKTKEELKKLWETMKKKAFLSYKVDVKTIDEHAKNFEELSIEDQKRFLLECLDKNHLYVNYSEIDDEEYGVSEKDNKLNREFYDYDF
;
A
#
# COMPACT_ATOMS: atom_id res chain seq x y z
N MET A 1 -7.46 -19.40 -6.06
CA MET A 1 -8.17 -19.97 -7.22
C MET A 1 -7.92 -19.05 -8.41
N GLY A 2 -7.18 -19.51 -9.42
CA GLY A 2 -6.76 -18.68 -10.55
C GLY A 2 -7.93 -18.11 -11.35
N TYR A 3 -7.73 -16.92 -11.92
CA TYR A 3 -8.65 -16.24 -12.82
C TYR A 3 -8.69 -17.02 -14.15
N ALA A 4 -9.50 -18.08 -14.21
CA ALA A 4 -9.70 -18.83 -15.43
C ALA A 4 -10.63 -18.04 -16.38
N LEU A 5 -10.12 -17.74 -17.58
CA LEU A 5 -10.91 -17.18 -18.67
C LEU A 5 -11.61 -18.31 -19.44
N TRP A 6 -12.82 -18.01 -19.88
CA TRP A 6 -13.71 -18.93 -20.60
C TRP A 6 -14.25 -18.25 -21.85
N ILE A 7 -14.72 -19.05 -22.82
CA ILE A 7 -15.36 -18.55 -24.03
C ILE A 7 -16.71 -19.22 -24.28
N LEU A 8 -17.71 -18.42 -24.63
CA LEU A 8 -19.02 -18.88 -25.07
C LEU A 8 -19.00 -19.32 -26.54
N PRO A 9 -19.78 -20.33 -26.95
CA PRO A 9 -19.93 -20.70 -28.36
C PRO A 9 -20.54 -19.55 -29.20
N ARG A 10 -20.27 -19.54 -30.52
CA ARG A 10 -20.80 -18.51 -31.45
C ARG A 10 -22.32 -18.43 -31.45
N GLU A 11 -22.97 -19.58 -31.22
CA GLU A 11 -24.43 -19.73 -31.25
C GLU A 11 -25.12 -19.37 -29.94
N TYR A 12 -24.39 -18.83 -28.95
CA TYR A 12 -24.98 -18.44 -27.67
C TYR A 12 -25.95 -17.26 -27.86
N ARG A 13 -27.25 -17.58 -27.98
CA ARG A 13 -28.34 -16.59 -27.97
C ARG A 13 -28.78 -16.29 -26.53
N ARG A 14 -29.30 -15.08 -26.31
CA ARG A 14 -29.89 -14.59 -25.03
C ARG A 14 -31.03 -15.48 -24.46
N THR A 15 -31.39 -16.56 -25.12
CA THR A 15 -32.44 -17.50 -24.74
C THR A 15 -31.84 -18.70 -24.01
N ASN A 16 -31.95 -18.73 -22.68
CA ASN A 16 -31.87 -19.89 -21.76
C ASN A 16 -31.20 -21.20 -22.29
N GLY A 17 -29.98 -21.10 -22.83
CA GLY A 17 -29.29 -22.20 -23.50
C GLY A 17 -28.17 -22.79 -22.66
N LYS A 18 -28.12 -24.12 -22.57
CA LYS A 18 -26.96 -24.88 -22.08
C LYS A 18 -25.82 -24.79 -23.11
N GLY A 19 -25.12 -23.67 -23.18
CA GLY A 19 -23.88 -23.56 -23.96
C GLY A 19 -22.74 -24.30 -23.25
N ARG A 20 -22.04 -25.19 -23.96
CA ARG A 20 -20.83 -25.85 -23.44
C ARG A 20 -19.71 -24.80 -23.35
N ILE A 21 -19.40 -24.38 -22.12
CA ILE A 21 -18.33 -23.42 -21.85
C ILE A 21 -16.99 -24.13 -22.01
N ILE A 22 -16.05 -23.53 -22.73
CA ILE A 22 -14.71 -24.08 -22.96
C ILE A 22 -13.69 -23.15 -22.30
N PRO A 23 -12.67 -23.68 -21.59
CA PRO A 23 -11.56 -22.87 -21.11
C PRO A 23 -10.90 -22.13 -22.29
N LEU A 24 -10.60 -20.84 -22.12
CA LEU A 24 -10.00 -20.04 -23.20
C LEU A 24 -8.68 -20.68 -23.68
N SER A 25 -7.87 -21.20 -22.77
CA SER A 25 -6.61 -21.89 -23.09
C SER A 25 -6.80 -23.10 -24.00
N GLN A 26 -7.89 -23.87 -23.84
CA GLN A 26 -8.21 -24.97 -24.75
C GLN A 26 -8.61 -24.41 -26.11
N LYS A 27 -9.44 -23.37 -26.14
CA LYS A 27 -9.90 -22.79 -27.40
C LYS A 27 -8.75 -22.17 -28.21
N LEU A 28 -7.81 -21.51 -27.56
CA LEU A 28 -6.63 -20.95 -28.24
C LEU A 28 -5.76 -22.04 -28.88
N LYS A 29 -5.61 -23.20 -28.23
CA LYS A 29 -4.91 -24.35 -28.83
C LYS A 29 -5.62 -24.88 -30.07
N GLU A 30 -6.95 -24.98 -30.05
CA GLU A 30 -7.74 -25.40 -31.22
C GLU A 30 -7.58 -24.45 -32.40
N GLU A 31 -7.44 -23.15 -32.13
CA GLU A 31 -7.26 -22.10 -33.15
C GLU A 31 -5.79 -21.90 -33.54
N GLY A 32 -4.85 -22.66 -32.95
CA GLY A 32 -3.42 -22.55 -33.20
C GLY A 32 -2.80 -21.22 -32.74
N LEU A 33 -3.40 -20.57 -31.73
CA LEU A 33 -2.97 -19.27 -31.20
C LEU A 33 -2.17 -19.43 -29.91
N ILE A 34 -1.10 -18.63 -29.80
CA ILE A 34 -0.32 -18.48 -28.57
C ILE A 34 -0.90 -17.28 -27.81
N ALA A 35 -1.07 -17.43 -26.50
CA ALA A 35 -1.57 -16.36 -25.64
C ALA A 35 -0.46 -15.32 -25.40
N ASP A 36 -0.22 -14.48 -26.41
CA ASP A 36 0.78 -13.42 -26.40
C ASP A 36 0.15 -12.12 -26.89
N LEU A 37 0.09 -11.14 -26.00
CA LEU A 37 -0.46 -9.83 -26.31
C LEU A 37 0.35 -9.10 -27.40
N ASP A 38 1.64 -9.42 -27.60
CA ASP A 38 2.41 -8.82 -28.70
C ASP A 38 2.14 -9.48 -30.06
N ASP A 39 1.50 -10.66 -30.07
CA ASP A 39 1.06 -11.30 -31.30
C ASP A 39 -0.22 -10.61 -31.82
N LYS A 40 -0.11 -10.00 -33.00
CA LYS A 40 -1.22 -9.33 -33.69
C LYS A 40 -2.36 -10.29 -34.04
N ARG A 41 -2.08 -11.56 -34.36
CA ARG A 41 -3.11 -12.57 -34.66
C ARG A 41 -3.90 -12.91 -33.41
N PHE A 42 -3.20 -13.13 -32.30
CA PHE A 42 -3.85 -13.36 -31.01
C PHE A 42 -4.70 -12.16 -30.58
N THR A 43 -4.11 -10.96 -30.62
CA THR A 43 -4.76 -9.72 -30.17
C THR A 43 -6.01 -9.41 -30.99
N LYS A 44 -5.93 -9.56 -32.32
CA LYS A 44 -7.10 -9.42 -33.19
C LYS A 44 -8.19 -10.44 -32.84
N TRP A 45 -7.82 -11.71 -32.69
CA TRP A 45 -8.77 -12.78 -32.39
C TRP A 45 -9.49 -12.57 -31.05
N ILE A 46 -8.78 -12.18 -29.99
CA ILE A 46 -9.41 -11.93 -28.68
C ILE A 46 -10.32 -10.69 -28.70
N ILE A 47 -10.00 -9.66 -29.48
CA ILE A 47 -10.86 -8.48 -29.67
C ILE A 47 -12.13 -8.87 -30.41
N ASP A 48 -12.00 -9.61 -31.51
CA ASP A 48 -13.13 -10.11 -32.33
C ASP A 48 -14.08 -11.02 -31.52
N ASN A 49 -13.54 -11.74 -30.52
CA ASN A 49 -14.30 -12.63 -29.65
C ASN A 49 -14.58 -12.04 -28.25
N SER A 50 -14.29 -10.75 -28.03
CA SER A 50 -14.29 -10.12 -26.70
C SER A 50 -15.67 -10.12 -26.00
N ASN A 51 -16.75 -10.15 -26.78
CA ASN A 51 -18.13 -10.27 -26.30
C ASN A 51 -18.52 -11.68 -25.83
N ARG A 52 -17.65 -12.67 -26.06
CA ARG A 52 -17.86 -14.09 -25.73
C ARG A 52 -16.82 -14.60 -24.75
N ILE A 53 -15.69 -13.92 -24.62
CA ILE A 53 -14.65 -14.22 -23.64
C ILE A 53 -15.03 -13.56 -22.31
N PHE A 54 -14.98 -14.31 -21.21
CA PHE A 54 -15.33 -13.80 -19.90
C PHE A 54 -14.55 -14.46 -18.76
N GLN A 55 -14.54 -13.79 -17.61
CA GLN A 55 -14.09 -14.34 -16.34
C GLN A 55 -15.22 -14.29 -15.30
N LEU A 56 -15.10 -15.13 -14.27
CA LEU A 56 -16.00 -15.13 -13.12
C LEU A 56 -15.39 -14.34 -11.97
N ILE A 57 -15.96 -13.19 -11.67
CA ILE A 57 -15.56 -12.34 -10.55
C ILE A 57 -16.58 -12.44 -9.41
N ASP A 58 -16.17 -12.04 -8.21
CA ASP A 58 -17.11 -11.96 -7.10
C ASP A 58 -18.26 -11.01 -7.46
N ALA A 59 -19.47 -11.43 -7.16
CA ALA A 59 -20.67 -10.63 -7.40
C ALA A 59 -20.85 -9.54 -6.32
N GLY A 60 -20.01 -9.53 -5.27
CA GLY A 60 -20.02 -8.51 -4.23
C GLY A 60 -21.31 -8.50 -3.41
N LYS A 61 -21.75 -7.31 -2.96
CA LYS A 61 -22.98 -7.13 -2.16
C LYS A 61 -24.29 -7.16 -2.99
N TYR A 62 -24.29 -7.81 -4.16
CA TYR A 62 -25.48 -7.84 -4.99
C TYR A 62 -26.60 -8.64 -4.29
N LYS A 63 -27.79 -8.05 -4.17
CA LYS A 63 -28.92 -8.66 -3.43
C LYS A 63 -29.36 -9.95 -4.13
N ASN A 64 -29.72 -10.96 -3.34
CA ASN A 64 -30.36 -12.21 -3.81
C ASN A 64 -29.54 -13.11 -4.75
N ILE A 65 -28.19 -13.08 -4.70
CA ILE A 65 -27.33 -13.97 -5.50
C ILE A 65 -27.71 -15.46 -5.34
N LYS A 66 -28.18 -15.87 -4.15
CA LYS A 66 -28.63 -17.24 -3.83
C LYS A 66 -29.83 -17.72 -4.67
N LYS A 67 -30.60 -16.81 -5.29
CA LYS A 67 -31.74 -17.11 -6.18
C LYS A 67 -31.29 -17.69 -7.53
N TYR A 68 -30.06 -17.41 -7.95
CA TYR A 68 -29.53 -17.85 -9.23
C TYR A 68 -28.97 -19.29 -9.13
N ARG A 69 -29.42 -20.16 -10.05
CA ARG A 69 -28.99 -21.56 -10.18
C ARG A 69 -27.51 -21.62 -10.53
N LYS A 70 -26.78 -22.51 -9.87
CA LYS A 70 -25.32 -22.63 -10.02
C LYS A 70 -24.91 -22.94 -11.47
N ASP A 71 -25.64 -23.77 -12.22
CA ASP A 71 -25.16 -24.24 -13.53
C ASP A 71 -25.84 -23.61 -14.75
N LYS A 72 -26.37 -22.39 -14.63
CA LYS A 72 -26.94 -21.65 -15.78
C LYS A 72 -26.53 -20.18 -15.75
N PHE A 73 -26.37 -19.61 -16.94
CA PHE A 73 -26.27 -18.16 -17.10
C PHE A 73 -27.64 -17.54 -16.87
N GLN A 74 -27.69 -16.55 -15.98
CA GLN A 74 -28.94 -15.87 -15.64
C GLN A 74 -28.68 -14.37 -15.56
N TRP A 75 -29.57 -13.60 -16.19
CA TRP A 75 -29.58 -12.15 -16.01
C TRP A 75 -30.12 -11.82 -14.62
N THR A 76 -29.57 -10.77 -14.02
CA THR A 76 -30.12 -10.17 -12.81
C THR A 76 -31.51 -9.59 -13.09
N ASP A 77 -32.31 -9.38 -12.05
CA ASP A 77 -33.69 -8.90 -12.19
C ASP A 77 -33.75 -7.50 -12.86
N ASP A 78 -32.67 -6.70 -12.76
CA ASP A 78 -32.50 -5.41 -13.43
C ASP A 78 -31.92 -5.49 -14.86
N GLY A 79 -31.60 -6.70 -15.34
CA GLY A 79 -31.03 -6.94 -16.67
C GLY A 79 -29.60 -6.44 -16.87
N LYS A 80 -28.90 -5.98 -15.82
CA LYS A 80 -27.58 -5.35 -15.97
C LYS A 80 -26.41 -6.33 -15.90
N ILE A 81 -26.55 -7.44 -15.19
CA ILE A 81 -25.45 -8.36 -14.89
C ILE A 81 -25.84 -9.79 -15.25
N ILE A 82 -24.87 -10.57 -15.72
CA ILE A 82 -25.04 -12.02 -15.90
C ILE A 82 -24.35 -12.74 -14.73
N ILE A 83 -25.07 -13.67 -14.11
CA ILE A 83 -24.59 -14.55 -13.04
C ILE A 83 -24.41 -15.96 -13.58
N TYR A 84 -23.29 -16.59 -13.24
CA TYR A 84 -23.01 -18.02 -13.47
C TYR A 84 -22.27 -18.59 -12.26
N LYS A 85 -22.71 -19.75 -11.74
CA LYS A 85 -22.15 -20.37 -10.52
C LYS A 85 -22.12 -19.43 -9.31
N GLY A 86 -23.10 -18.52 -9.21
CA GLY A 86 -23.17 -17.52 -8.15
C GLY A 86 -22.12 -16.42 -8.22
N ARG A 87 -21.41 -16.29 -9.36
CA ARG A 87 -20.42 -15.25 -9.63
C ARG A 87 -20.87 -14.36 -10.78
N LYS A 88 -20.41 -13.12 -10.78
CA LYS A 88 -20.63 -12.19 -11.89
C LYS A 88 -19.76 -12.60 -13.06
N VAL A 89 -20.38 -12.68 -14.24
CA VAL A 89 -19.70 -12.80 -15.52
C VAL A 89 -19.22 -11.41 -15.93
N HIS A 90 -17.92 -11.27 -16.17
CA HIS A 90 -17.31 -10.05 -16.66
C HIS A 90 -16.69 -10.34 -18.04
N PHE A 91 -17.23 -9.73 -19.09
CA PHE A 91 -16.75 -9.95 -20.46
C PHE A 91 -15.46 -9.19 -20.73
N LEU A 92 -14.64 -9.71 -21.65
CA LEU A 92 -13.42 -9.02 -22.07
C LEU A 92 -13.73 -7.69 -22.77
N LYS A 93 -14.86 -7.61 -23.48
CA LYS A 93 -15.31 -6.38 -24.16
C LYS A 93 -15.45 -5.18 -23.21
N GLU A 94 -15.79 -5.43 -21.94
CA GLU A 94 -15.92 -4.36 -20.93
C GLU A 94 -14.57 -3.68 -20.60
N GLY A 95 -13.44 -4.31 -20.94
CA GLY A 95 -12.08 -3.78 -20.74
C GLY A 95 -11.38 -3.31 -22.02
N LEU A 96 -12.09 -3.21 -23.15
CA LEU A 96 -11.53 -2.65 -24.40
C LEU A 96 -11.68 -1.12 -24.41
N LYS A 97 -10.69 -0.43 -24.99
CA LYS A 97 -10.71 1.01 -25.24
C LYS A 97 -10.64 1.31 -26.74
N GLU A 98 -11.36 2.33 -27.16
CA GLU A 98 -11.30 2.87 -28.52
C GLU A 98 -10.15 3.87 -28.61
N THR A 99 -9.34 3.75 -29.66
CA THR A 99 -8.19 4.59 -29.97
C THR A 99 -8.23 4.97 -31.45
N ASP A 100 -7.39 5.90 -31.89
CA ASP A 100 -7.30 6.30 -33.31
C ASP A 100 -6.96 5.11 -34.24
N ASP A 101 -6.28 4.09 -33.71
CA ASP A 101 -5.92 2.84 -34.42
C ASP A 101 -6.97 1.73 -34.27
N GLY A 102 -8.12 2.02 -33.63
CA GLY A 102 -9.22 1.09 -33.39
C GLY A 102 -9.33 0.61 -31.94
N LEU A 103 -10.10 -0.48 -31.73
CA LEU A 103 -10.28 -1.08 -30.41
C LEU A 103 -9.03 -1.83 -29.98
N THR A 104 -8.54 -1.55 -28.77
CA THR A 104 -7.40 -2.25 -28.16
C THR A 104 -7.71 -2.63 -26.71
N LEU A 105 -6.97 -3.61 -26.20
CA LEU A 105 -6.88 -3.83 -24.75
C LEU A 105 -6.09 -2.67 -24.15
N ASP A 106 -6.63 -2.07 -23.10
CA ASP A 106 -5.94 -1.04 -22.32
C ASP A 106 -4.60 -1.59 -21.82
N ARG A 107 -3.49 -1.04 -22.32
CA ARG A 107 -2.17 -1.25 -21.73
C ARG A 107 -1.72 0.09 -21.18
N LEU A 108 -1.34 0.09 -19.91
CA LEU A 108 -0.74 1.28 -19.34
C LEU A 108 0.61 1.46 -20.03
N LEU A 109 0.94 2.70 -20.41
CA LEU A 109 2.19 3.04 -21.10
C LEU A 109 3.46 2.54 -20.36
N CYS A 110 3.32 2.22 -19.06
CA CYS A 110 4.37 1.75 -18.16
C CYS A 110 4.52 0.22 -18.07
N ASP A 111 3.80 -0.58 -18.85
CA ASP A 111 3.85 -2.06 -18.82
C ASP A 111 5.11 -2.64 -19.51
N PHE A 112 6.31 -2.15 -19.16
CA PHE A 112 7.59 -2.67 -19.67
C PHE A 112 7.95 -4.05 -19.10
N TRP A 113 7.42 -4.40 -17.92
CA TRP A 113 7.74 -5.66 -17.21
C TRP A 113 6.58 -6.64 -17.20
N LYS A 114 6.46 -7.39 -18.30
CA LYS A 114 5.37 -8.36 -18.53
C LYS A 114 5.47 -9.61 -17.65
N ASP A 115 6.60 -9.83 -17.00
CA ASP A 115 6.89 -11.01 -16.16
C ASP A 115 6.59 -10.79 -14.67
N ILE A 116 6.29 -9.56 -14.26
CA ILE A 116 6.02 -9.18 -12.86
C ILE A 116 4.52 -8.97 -12.69
N SER A 117 3.86 -9.89 -11.99
CA SER A 117 2.44 -9.77 -11.71
C SER A 117 2.20 -8.94 -10.45
N PHE A 118 1.20 -8.05 -10.51
CA PHE A 118 0.61 -7.37 -9.35
C PHE A 118 -0.56 -8.16 -8.74
N ASN A 119 -0.94 -9.29 -9.36
CA ASN A 119 -2.00 -10.15 -8.86
C ASN A 119 -1.46 -11.03 -7.71
N ASN A 120 -2.21 -11.11 -6.62
CA ASN A 120 -1.89 -11.89 -5.40
C ASN A 120 -0.77 -11.33 -4.50
N LEU A 121 -0.42 -10.05 -4.62
CA LEU A 121 0.55 -9.41 -3.71
C LEU A 121 0.18 -9.55 -2.24
N PHE A 122 -1.10 -9.71 -1.90
CA PHE A 122 -1.56 -9.95 -0.54
C PHE A 122 -0.89 -11.17 0.13
N GLN A 123 -0.36 -12.14 -0.62
CA GLN A 123 0.33 -13.31 -0.08
C GLN A 123 1.79 -13.04 0.34
N GLU A 124 2.43 -11.98 -0.17
CA GLU A 124 3.84 -11.69 0.09
C GLU A 124 4.06 -11.10 1.50
N GLY A 125 5.07 -11.60 2.21
CA GLY A 125 5.54 -11.09 3.50
C GLY A 125 4.64 -11.38 4.71
N GLY A 126 3.56 -12.12 4.53
CA GLY A 126 2.63 -12.48 5.63
C GLY A 126 1.86 -11.29 6.23
N VAL A 127 1.75 -10.17 5.50
CA VAL A 127 1.07 -8.96 5.94
C VAL A 127 0.00 -8.51 4.95
N SER A 128 -1.13 -8.00 5.44
CA SER A 128 -2.25 -7.58 4.62
C SER A 128 -2.23 -6.08 4.35
N LEU A 129 -2.03 -5.70 3.07
CA LEU A 129 -2.29 -4.34 2.58
C LEU A 129 -2.84 -4.46 1.16
N ILE A 130 -4.14 -4.22 1.00
CA ILE A 130 -4.85 -4.40 -0.27
C ILE A 130 -4.45 -3.26 -1.21
N GLY A 131 -3.85 -3.61 -2.36
CA GLY A 131 -3.52 -2.66 -3.44
C GLY A 131 -2.32 -1.73 -3.18
N GLY A 132 -1.74 -1.72 -1.97
CA GLY A 132 -0.63 -0.81 -1.63
C GLY A 132 0.78 -1.40 -1.75
N LYS A 133 0.93 -2.73 -1.64
CA LYS A 133 2.25 -3.38 -1.63
C LYS A 133 2.91 -3.32 -3.01
N LYS A 134 4.23 -3.13 -3.04
CA LYS A 134 5.05 -3.34 -4.24
C LYS A 134 5.46 -4.83 -4.33
N PRO A 135 5.52 -5.43 -5.53
CA PRO A 135 6.00 -6.81 -5.71
C PRO A 135 7.46 -6.99 -5.29
N GLU A 136 7.78 -8.05 -4.54
CA GLU A 136 9.18 -8.35 -4.21
C GLU A 136 10.06 -8.59 -5.45
N LYS A 137 9.49 -9.21 -6.50
CA LYS A 137 10.21 -9.45 -7.76
C LYS A 137 10.70 -8.17 -8.43
N LEU A 138 9.91 -7.09 -8.32
CA LEU A 138 10.27 -5.79 -8.84
C LEU A 138 11.48 -5.24 -8.09
N ILE A 139 11.40 -5.20 -6.77
CA ILE A 139 12.50 -4.71 -5.95
C ILE A 139 13.76 -5.54 -6.17
N LYS A 140 13.65 -6.88 -6.26
CA LYS A 140 14.79 -7.75 -6.56
C LYS A 140 15.50 -7.33 -7.84
N ARG A 141 14.75 -7.12 -8.91
CA ARG A 141 15.31 -6.67 -10.21
C ARG A 141 16.04 -5.35 -10.06
N ILE A 142 15.44 -4.37 -9.36
CA ILE A 142 16.08 -3.06 -9.13
C ILE A 142 17.39 -3.25 -8.35
N LEU A 143 17.38 -4.00 -7.25
CA LEU A 143 18.58 -4.22 -6.44
C LEU A 143 19.67 -4.97 -7.22
N GLU A 144 19.33 -5.97 -8.03
CA GLU A 144 20.30 -6.67 -8.90
C GLU A 144 20.94 -5.76 -9.94
N MET A 145 20.23 -4.73 -10.41
CA MET A 145 20.75 -3.81 -11.43
C MET A 145 21.71 -2.76 -10.87
N PHE A 146 21.52 -2.34 -9.61
CA PHE A 146 22.18 -1.15 -9.07
C PHE A 146 23.03 -1.41 -7.83
N THR A 147 23.01 -2.61 -7.27
CA THR A 147 23.66 -2.91 -5.98
C THR A 147 24.27 -4.30 -5.94
N THR A 148 25.28 -4.46 -5.12
CA THR A 148 25.96 -5.72 -4.82
C THR A 148 25.60 -6.23 -3.42
N LYS A 149 26.15 -7.38 -3.05
CA LYS A 149 25.99 -7.91 -1.69
C LYS A 149 26.64 -6.93 -0.69
N ASP A 150 26.09 -6.85 0.51
CA ASP A 150 26.60 -6.03 1.62
C ASP A 150 26.44 -4.50 1.43
N ASP A 151 25.96 -4.03 0.27
CA ASP A 151 25.53 -2.62 0.08
C ASP A 151 24.37 -2.25 1.03
N ILE A 152 24.27 -0.95 1.35
CA ILE A 152 23.21 -0.39 2.19
C ILE A 152 22.08 0.16 1.32
N ILE A 153 20.85 -0.29 1.58
CA ILE A 153 19.64 0.17 0.90
C ILE A 153 18.83 1.10 1.81
N LEU A 154 18.58 2.33 1.37
CA LEU A 154 17.69 3.26 2.07
C LEU A 154 16.30 3.27 1.42
N ASP A 155 15.26 3.03 2.22
CA ASP A 155 13.87 3.25 1.84
C ASP A 155 13.15 4.08 2.90
N PHE A 156 12.95 5.37 2.63
CA PHE A 156 12.30 6.31 3.54
C PHE A 156 10.78 6.43 3.32
N PHE A 157 10.21 5.57 2.49
CA PHE A 157 8.76 5.35 2.33
C PHE A 157 8.47 3.85 2.37
N MET A 158 8.95 3.22 3.45
CA MET A 158 9.08 1.76 3.55
C MET A 158 7.74 1.01 3.44
N GLY A 159 6.63 1.63 3.84
CA GLY A 159 5.30 1.05 3.86
C GLY A 159 5.28 -0.27 4.61
N THR A 160 4.90 -1.35 3.92
CA THR A 160 4.90 -2.71 4.49
C THR A 160 6.29 -3.37 4.57
N GLY A 161 7.37 -2.66 4.26
CA GLY A 161 8.73 -3.21 4.34
C GLY A 161 9.15 -4.08 3.16
N THR A 162 8.56 -3.92 1.96
CA THR A 162 8.96 -4.73 0.79
C THR A 162 10.45 -4.56 0.47
N THR A 163 10.96 -3.32 0.45
CA THR A 163 12.34 -3.04 0.08
C THR A 163 13.32 -3.67 1.06
N CYS A 164 13.10 -3.45 2.36
CA CYS A 164 13.91 -4.03 3.43
C CYS A 164 13.85 -5.57 3.42
N ALA A 165 12.67 -6.17 3.22
CA ALA A 165 12.53 -7.63 3.13
C ALA A 165 13.35 -8.22 1.98
N VAL A 166 13.35 -7.58 0.81
CA VAL A 166 14.11 -8.04 -0.36
C VAL A 166 15.61 -7.82 -0.18
N ALA A 167 16.02 -6.65 0.33
CA ALA A 167 17.42 -6.37 0.66
C ALA A 167 17.98 -7.41 1.64
N HIS A 168 17.23 -7.69 2.73
CA HIS A 168 17.58 -8.69 3.73
C HIS A 168 17.75 -10.09 3.10
N LYS A 169 16.75 -10.56 2.34
CA LYS A 169 16.78 -11.88 1.68
C LYS A 169 17.95 -12.04 0.70
N MET A 170 18.44 -10.93 0.15
CA MET A 170 19.53 -10.90 -0.82
C MET A 170 20.89 -10.54 -0.22
N GLY A 171 21.01 -10.50 1.12
CA GLY A 171 22.27 -10.25 1.82
C GLY A 171 22.79 -8.82 1.67
N ARG A 172 21.90 -7.83 1.76
CA ARG A 172 22.23 -6.40 1.81
C ARG A 172 21.84 -5.82 3.16
N GLN A 173 22.52 -4.77 3.58
CA GLN A 173 22.10 -3.96 4.72
C GLN A 173 20.96 -3.02 4.29
N TYR A 174 20.17 -2.54 5.24
CA TYR A 174 19.08 -1.62 4.92
C TYR A 174 18.74 -0.68 6.08
N ILE A 175 18.24 0.48 5.71
CA ILE A 175 17.62 1.47 6.60
C ILE A 175 16.22 1.73 6.05
N GLY A 176 15.20 1.45 6.86
CA GLY A 176 13.81 1.68 6.52
C GLY A 176 13.21 2.75 7.41
N VAL A 177 12.52 3.73 6.83
CA VAL A 177 11.78 4.76 7.58
C VAL A 177 10.31 4.70 7.16
N GLU A 178 9.42 4.69 8.16
CA GLU A 178 7.98 4.75 7.96
C GLU A 178 7.34 5.62 9.05
N GLN A 179 6.42 6.49 8.63
CA GLN A 179 5.71 7.43 9.52
C GLN A 179 4.29 6.97 9.83
N LEU A 180 3.67 6.20 8.93
CA LEU A 180 2.26 5.84 9.04
C LEU A 180 2.04 4.73 10.06
N ASP A 181 1.17 5.01 11.02
CA ASP A 181 0.72 4.06 12.01
C ASP A 181 -0.51 3.29 11.48
N TYR A 182 -0.27 2.05 11.07
CA TYR A 182 -1.32 1.14 10.59
C TYR A 182 -1.85 0.19 11.69
N GLY A 183 -1.61 0.50 12.97
CA GLY A 183 -1.92 -0.39 14.09
C GLY A 183 -0.78 -1.37 14.36
N GLU A 184 -0.92 -2.64 13.97
CA GLU A 184 0.21 -3.56 13.98
C GLU A 184 1.20 -3.13 12.89
N ASN A 185 2.36 -2.59 13.28
CA ASN A 185 3.38 -2.09 12.37
C ASN A 185 3.76 -3.18 11.35
N SER A 186 3.20 -3.07 10.14
CA SER A 186 3.25 -4.13 9.13
C SER A 186 4.66 -4.39 8.64
N ALA A 187 5.52 -3.37 8.61
CA ALA A 187 6.93 -3.56 8.28
C ALA A 187 7.63 -4.44 9.33
N VAL A 188 7.41 -4.16 10.63
CA VAL A 188 7.97 -4.96 11.73
C VAL A 188 7.49 -6.41 11.66
N VAL A 189 6.19 -6.65 11.47
CA VAL A 189 5.64 -8.00 11.32
C VAL A 189 6.28 -8.72 10.13
N ARG A 190 6.38 -8.05 8.98
CA ARG A 190 7.01 -8.61 7.79
C ARG A 190 8.47 -8.96 8.03
N LEU A 191 9.26 -8.07 8.60
CA LEU A 191 10.69 -8.30 8.84
C LEU A 191 10.91 -9.44 9.85
N LYS A 192 10.07 -9.55 10.88
CA LYS A 192 10.06 -10.74 11.75
C LYS A 192 9.77 -12.02 10.97
N ASN A 193 8.81 -12.01 10.04
CA ASN A 193 8.56 -13.16 9.17
C ASN A 193 9.77 -13.50 8.28
N VAL A 194 10.46 -12.49 7.74
CA VAL A 194 11.68 -12.68 6.94
C VAL A 194 12.77 -13.37 7.77
N ILE A 195 13.04 -12.89 8.99
CA ILE A 195 13.99 -13.53 9.92
C ILE A 195 13.58 -14.97 10.21
N ASN A 196 12.28 -15.22 10.41
CA ASN A 196 11.72 -16.55 10.64
C ASN A 196 11.66 -17.44 9.37
N GLY A 197 12.25 -17.01 8.26
CA GLY A 197 12.38 -17.83 7.06
C GLY A 197 11.18 -17.80 6.12
N ASP A 198 10.44 -16.68 6.04
CA ASP A 198 9.37 -16.45 5.06
C ASP A 198 9.69 -17.02 3.68
N GLN A 199 8.79 -17.86 3.15
CA GLN A 199 8.95 -18.55 1.85
C GLN A 199 8.15 -17.93 0.71
N THR A 200 7.58 -16.74 0.92
CA THR A 200 6.82 -15.99 -0.09
C THR A 200 7.72 -15.07 -0.93
N GLY A 201 7.15 -14.46 -1.98
CA GLY A 201 7.87 -13.52 -2.84
C GLY A 201 9.11 -14.13 -3.50
N ILE A 202 10.28 -13.54 -3.27
CA ILE A 202 11.54 -13.96 -3.91
C ILE A 202 12.30 -15.07 -3.17
N SER A 203 11.84 -15.48 -1.98
CA SER A 203 12.62 -16.33 -1.07
C SER A 203 13.13 -17.61 -1.73
N LYS A 204 12.29 -18.31 -2.49
CA LYS A 204 12.70 -19.53 -3.21
C LYS A 204 13.75 -19.26 -4.29
N ALA A 205 13.64 -18.13 -5.00
CA ALA A 205 14.54 -17.78 -6.09
C ALA A 205 15.95 -17.43 -5.59
N VAL A 206 16.07 -16.89 -4.37
CA VAL A 206 17.35 -16.53 -3.76
C VAL A 206 17.83 -17.53 -2.71
N GLY A 207 17.12 -18.65 -2.56
CA GLY A 207 17.48 -19.70 -1.59
C GLY A 207 17.34 -19.29 -0.12
N TRP A 208 16.50 -18.29 0.20
CA TRP A 208 16.36 -17.76 1.55
C TRP A 208 15.83 -18.81 2.55
N LYS A 209 16.51 -18.90 3.71
CA LYS A 209 16.19 -19.86 4.79
C LYS A 209 15.78 -19.20 6.11
N GLY A 210 15.92 -17.87 6.23
CA GLY A 210 15.79 -17.15 7.49
C GLY A 210 17.15 -16.81 8.12
N GLY A 211 17.10 -16.14 9.27
CA GLY A 211 18.25 -15.59 9.97
C GLY A 211 18.34 -14.07 9.87
N GLY A 212 19.43 -13.52 10.40
CA GLY A 212 19.65 -12.08 10.51
C GLY A 212 18.84 -11.43 11.63
N ASP A 213 18.98 -10.11 11.73
CA ASP A 213 18.32 -9.26 12.70
C ASP A 213 17.97 -7.90 12.08
N PHE A 214 17.27 -7.08 12.85
CA PHE A 214 17.14 -5.65 12.61
C PHE A 214 16.97 -4.93 13.93
N VAL A 215 17.42 -3.68 13.97
CA VAL A 215 17.17 -2.78 15.10
C VAL A 215 15.93 -1.95 14.77
N TYR A 216 15.01 -1.83 15.73
CA TYR A 216 13.84 -0.97 15.64
C TYR A 216 14.02 0.23 16.58
N LEU A 217 13.88 1.43 16.04
CA LEU A 217 14.03 2.68 16.76
C LEU A 217 12.82 3.58 16.48
N GLU A 218 12.46 4.41 17.44
CA GLU A 218 11.46 5.47 17.30
C GLU A 218 12.07 6.81 17.69
N LEU A 219 11.61 7.88 17.05
CA LEU A 219 12.01 9.23 17.43
C LEU A 219 11.30 9.64 18.71
N LEU A 220 12.05 10.13 19.69
CA LEU A 220 11.48 10.63 20.93
C LEU A 220 10.70 11.93 20.67
N LYS A 221 9.39 11.88 20.86
CA LYS A 221 8.48 12.99 20.60
C LYS A 221 8.68 14.12 21.61
N TRP A 222 8.78 15.35 21.10
CA TRP A 222 8.69 16.58 21.89
C TRP A 222 7.48 17.41 21.47
N ASN A 223 7.64 18.39 20.57
CA ASN A 223 6.49 19.17 20.08
C ASN A 223 5.46 18.29 19.34
N GLN A 224 5.86 17.13 18.83
CA GLN A 224 4.94 16.14 18.26
C GLN A 224 3.86 15.68 19.26
N ASN A 225 4.16 15.67 20.57
CA ASN A 225 3.15 15.38 21.60
C ASN A 225 2.04 16.44 21.61
N PHE A 226 2.38 17.72 21.37
CA PHE A 226 1.38 18.79 21.27
C PHE A 226 0.60 18.67 19.97
N VAL A 227 1.27 18.37 18.83
CA VAL A 227 0.59 18.13 17.55
C VAL A 227 -0.52 17.09 17.68
N GLU A 228 -0.22 15.93 18.27
CA GLU A 228 -1.20 14.87 18.46
C GLU A 228 -2.35 15.27 19.39
N LYS A 229 -2.05 15.98 20.49
CA LYS A 229 -3.07 16.47 21.43
C LYS A 229 -3.98 17.51 20.79
N ILE A 230 -3.43 18.43 20.01
CA ILE A 230 -4.18 19.47 19.28
C ILE A 230 -5.11 18.81 18.26
N GLN A 231 -4.61 17.84 17.48
CA GLN A 231 -5.43 17.13 16.49
C GLN A 231 -6.58 16.35 17.15
N LYS A 232 -6.32 15.68 18.27
CA LYS A 232 -7.30 14.89 19.04
C LYS A 232 -8.32 15.74 19.80
N ALA A 233 -8.00 16.98 20.14
CA ALA A 233 -8.88 17.86 20.88
C ALA A 233 -10.20 18.10 20.13
N LYS A 234 -11.31 18.13 20.87
CA LYS A 234 -12.66 18.30 20.34
C LYS A 234 -13.35 19.55 20.84
N THR A 235 -12.83 20.19 21.89
CA THR A 235 -13.43 21.38 22.49
C THR A 235 -12.46 22.55 22.54
N LYS A 236 -13.02 23.77 22.65
CA LYS A 236 -12.22 25.00 22.76
C LYS A 236 -11.48 25.06 24.10
N GLU A 237 -12.09 24.53 25.17
CA GLU A 237 -11.50 24.48 26.50
C GLU A 237 -10.24 23.61 26.54
N GLU A 238 -10.25 22.48 25.83
CA GLU A 238 -9.08 21.61 25.68
C GLU A 238 -7.94 22.35 24.96
N LEU A 239 -8.25 23.05 23.86
CA LEU A 239 -7.29 23.83 23.08
C LEU A 239 -6.71 24.99 23.90
N LYS A 240 -7.54 25.68 24.70
CA LYS A 240 -7.08 26.73 25.62
C LYS A 240 -6.13 26.19 26.68
N LYS A 241 -6.43 25.03 27.27
CA LYS A 241 -5.53 24.38 28.23
C LYS A 241 -4.21 23.94 27.59
N LEU A 242 -4.27 23.46 26.35
CA LEU A 242 -3.07 23.12 25.56
C LEU A 242 -2.22 24.37 25.29
N TRP A 243 -2.84 25.50 24.91
CA TRP A 243 -2.13 26.77 24.72
C TRP A 243 -1.36 27.22 25.96
N GLU A 244 -2.01 27.21 27.13
CA GLU A 244 -1.35 27.58 28.39
C GLU A 244 -0.20 26.64 28.77
N THR A 245 -0.29 25.37 28.37
CA THR A 245 0.80 24.40 28.58
C THR A 245 1.94 24.66 27.58
N MET A 246 1.61 24.94 26.32
CA MET A 246 2.59 25.25 25.27
C MET A 246 3.43 26.48 25.62
N LYS A 247 2.81 27.55 26.16
CA LYS A 247 3.53 28.76 26.60
C LYS A 247 4.61 28.48 27.64
N LYS A 248 4.49 27.40 28.43
CA LYS A 248 5.43 27.06 29.51
C LYS A 248 6.48 26.02 29.13
N LYS A 249 6.18 25.14 28.18
CA LYS A 249 6.96 23.91 27.92
C LYS A 249 7.26 23.63 26.45
N ALA A 250 6.56 24.27 25.51
CA ALA A 250 6.78 24.01 24.09
C ALA A 250 7.83 24.97 23.55
N PHE A 251 8.65 24.49 22.62
CA PHE A 251 9.45 25.37 21.79
C PHE A 251 8.54 26.00 20.73
N LEU A 252 8.30 27.30 20.88
CA LEU A 252 7.51 28.08 19.94
C LEU A 252 8.42 28.62 18.83
N SER A 253 7.87 28.69 17.62
CA SER A 253 8.57 29.26 16.47
C SER A 253 9.01 30.70 16.76
N TYR A 254 10.23 31.07 16.39
CA TYR A 254 10.75 32.45 16.57
C TYR A 254 9.89 33.53 15.87
N LYS A 255 9.03 33.12 14.92
CA LYS A 255 8.08 34.01 14.23
C LYS A 255 6.87 34.37 15.09
N VAL A 256 6.76 33.81 16.29
CA VAL A 256 5.59 33.86 17.16
C VAL A 256 5.97 34.67 18.40
N ASP A 257 5.50 35.92 18.47
CA ASP A 257 5.60 36.68 19.71
C ASP A 257 4.40 36.36 20.61
N VAL A 258 4.65 35.59 21.67
CA VAL A 258 3.66 35.17 22.65
C VAL A 258 2.93 36.36 23.27
N LYS A 259 3.60 37.51 23.47
CA LYS A 259 2.99 38.70 24.07
C LYS A 259 1.94 39.31 23.15
N THR A 260 2.25 39.41 21.85
CA THR A 260 1.28 39.91 20.85
C THR A 260 0.07 39.00 20.71
N ILE A 261 0.24 37.69 20.92
CA ILE A 261 -0.87 36.73 20.86
C ILE A 261 -1.77 36.86 22.09
N ASP A 262 -1.19 37.02 23.28
CA ASP A 262 -1.95 37.19 24.51
C ASP A 262 -2.74 38.51 24.50
N GLU A 263 -2.22 39.59 23.89
CA GLU A 263 -2.96 40.84 23.65
C GLU A 263 -4.18 40.65 22.74
N HIS A 264 -4.09 39.70 21.82
CA HIS A 264 -5.17 39.32 20.89
C HIS A 264 -5.92 38.05 21.32
N ALA A 265 -5.81 37.61 22.58
CA ALA A 265 -6.41 36.35 23.05
C ALA A 265 -7.93 36.26 22.84
N LYS A 266 -8.65 37.41 22.85
CA LYS A 266 -10.08 37.45 22.48
C LYS A 266 -10.34 36.97 21.06
N ASN A 267 -9.48 37.37 20.12
CA ASN A 267 -9.58 36.95 18.72
C ASN A 267 -9.40 35.43 18.61
N PHE A 268 -8.53 34.82 19.44
CA PHE A 268 -8.35 33.37 19.47
C PHE A 268 -9.59 32.62 20.01
N GLU A 269 -10.25 33.12 21.05
CA GLU A 269 -11.47 32.49 21.60
C GLU A 269 -12.66 32.51 20.62
N GLU A 270 -12.71 33.54 19.76
CA GLU A 270 -13.74 33.70 18.72
C GLU A 270 -13.55 32.78 17.51
N LEU A 271 -12.34 32.27 17.26
CA LEU A 271 -12.03 31.37 16.14
C LEU A 271 -12.84 30.06 16.18
N SER A 272 -12.98 29.43 15.02
CA SER A 272 -13.49 28.06 14.92
C SER A 272 -12.51 27.07 15.56
N ILE A 273 -12.97 25.87 15.94
CA ILE A 273 -12.08 24.83 16.50
C ILE A 273 -10.97 24.46 15.51
N GLU A 274 -11.27 24.38 14.21
CA GLU A 274 -10.28 24.07 13.19
C GLU A 274 -9.25 25.19 13.05
N ASP A 275 -9.67 26.45 13.12
CA ASP A 275 -8.74 27.59 13.07
C ASP A 275 -7.90 27.69 14.33
N GLN A 276 -8.46 27.38 15.51
CA GLN A 276 -7.69 27.30 16.77
C GLN A 276 -6.64 26.18 16.69
N LYS A 277 -7.00 25.01 16.17
CA LYS A 277 -6.04 23.91 15.96
C LYS A 277 -4.92 24.33 15.02
N ARG A 278 -5.28 24.90 13.87
CA ARG A 278 -4.31 25.37 12.87
C ARG A 278 -3.36 26.40 13.47
N PHE A 279 -3.89 27.37 14.20
CA PHE A 279 -3.10 28.39 14.88
C PHE A 279 -2.08 27.78 15.85
N LEU A 280 -2.52 26.88 16.74
CA LEU A 280 -1.62 26.23 17.69
C LEU A 280 -0.54 25.39 16.99
N LEU A 281 -0.88 24.71 15.89
CA LEU A 281 0.09 23.96 15.09
C LEU A 281 1.11 24.87 14.40
N GLU A 282 0.70 26.06 13.95
CA GLU A 282 1.61 27.06 13.37
C GLU A 282 2.52 27.71 14.42
N CYS A 283 2.10 27.73 15.69
CA CYS A 283 2.91 28.27 16.78
C CYS A 283 4.09 27.38 17.18
N LEU A 284 3.99 26.06 16.96
CA LEU A 284 5.06 25.11 17.30
C LEU A 284 6.25 25.25 16.37
N ASP A 285 7.46 25.22 16.93
CA ASP A 285 8.66 25.05 16.11
C ASP A 285 8.72 23.60 15.59
N LYS A 286 8.68 23.47 14.26
CA LYS A 286 8.68 22.19 13.56
C LYS A 286 10.04 21.50 13.59
N ASN A 287 11.12 22.25 13.84
CA ASN A 287 12.46 21.67 14.03
C ASN A 287 12.58 20.94 15.38
N HIS A 288 11.70 21.26 16.34
CA HIS A 288 11.67 20.67 17.68
C HIS A 288 10.48 19.71 17.88
N LEU A 289 9.99 19.10 16.79
CA LEU A 289 8.95 18.05 16.88
C LEU A 289 9.42 16.83 17.67
N TYR A 290 10.70 16.52 17.55
CA TYR A 290 11.38 15.44 18.24
C TYR A 290 12.61 16.01 18.95
N VAL A 291 13.11 15.29 19.95
CA VAL A 291 14.28 15.70 20.72
C VAL A 291 15.53 15.66 19.83
N ASN A 292 16.29 16.75 19.81
CA ASN A 292 17.56 16.80 19.07
C ASN A 292 18.61 15.97 19.81
N TYR A 293 19.44 15.24 19.05
CA TYR A 293 20.53 14.46 19.65
C TYR A 293 21.51 15.31 20.46
N SER A 294 21.75 16.56 20.05
CA SER A 294 22.62 17.49 20.79
C SER A 294 22.11 17.87 22.18
N GLU A 295 20.83 17.65 22.45
CA GLU A 295 20.14 18.01 23.70
C GLU A 295 19.70 16.77 24.49
N ILE A 296 20.20 15.58 24.11
CA ILE A 296 19.75 14.29 24.68
C ILE A 296 20.05 14.13 26.18
N ASP A 297 21.02 14.88 26.70
CA ASP A 297 21.41 14.92 28.11
C ASP A 297 20.58 15.90 28.96
N ASP A 298 19.72 16.73 28.34
CA ASP A 298 18.88 17.65 29.09
C ASP A 298 17.78 16.89 29.85
N GLU A 299 17.77 17.06 31.17
CA GLU A 299 16.83 16.41 32.09
C GLU A 299 15.37 16.74 31.76
N GLU A 300 15.09 17.86 31.11
CA GLU A 300 13.73 18.27 30.72
C GLU A 300 13.08 17.27 29.76
N TYR A 301 13.86 16.63 28.88
CA TYR A 301 13.33 15.63 27.93
C TYR A 301 13.12 14.25 28.55
N GLY A 302 13.72 13.98 29.72
CA GLY A 302 13.54 12.73 30.47
C GLY A 302 13.98 11.48 29.70
N VAL A 303 15.05 11.59 28.90
CA VAL A 303 15.61 10.45 28.16
C VAL A 303 16.21 9.43 29.12
N SER A 304 15.87 8.14 28.97
CA SER A 304 16.39 7.11 29.86
C SER A 304 17.90 6.90 29.65
N GLU A 305 18.64 6.52 30.69
CA GLU A 305 20.08 6.19 30.58
C GLU A 305 20.36 5.13 29.51
N LYS A 306 19.44 4.17 29.37
CA LYS A 306 19.53 3.10 28.36
C LYS A 306 19.42 3.65 26.95
N ASP A 307 18.44 4.53 26.69
CA ASP A 307 18.26 5.13 25.36
C ASP A 307 19.39 6.11 25.04
N ASN A 308 19.88 6.84 26.04
CA ASN A 308 21.07 7.68 25.95
C ASN A 308 22.30 6.87 25.51
N LYS A 309 22.57 5.75 26.18
CA LYS A 309 23.69 4.85 25.83
C LYS A 309 23.54 4.30 24.40
N LEU A 310 22.34 3.84 24.05
CA LEU A 310 22.06 3.29 22.72
C LEU A 310 22.28 4.32 21.60
N ASN A 311 21.86 5.57 21.79
CA ASN A 311 22.07 6.62 20.79
C ASN A 311 23.56 6.97 20.65
N ARG A 312 24.31 7.01 21.75
CA ARG A 312 25.77 7.24 21.70
C ARG A 312 26.51 6.13 20.96
N GLU A 313 26.15 4.88 21.23
CA GLU A 313 26.67 3.71 20.50
C GLU A 313 26.31 3.77 19.01
N PHE A 314 25.12 4.26 18.65
CA PHE A 314 24.68 4.37 17.26
C PHE A 314 25.41 5.46 16.46
N TYR A 315 25.67 6.61 17.07
CA TYR A 315 26.35 7.75 16.41
C TYR A 315 27.88 7.74 16.53
N ASP A 316 28.45 6.69 17.14
CA ASP A 316 29.91 6.48 17.26
C ASP A 316 30.63 7.67 17.93
N TYR A 317 30.00 8.23 18.99
CA TYR A 317 30.61 9.27 19.82
C TYR A 317 31.47 8.64 20.92
N ASP A 318 32.66 8.17 20.54
CA ASP A 318 33.78 8.00 21.46
C ASP A 318 34.42 9.38 21.70
N PHE A 319 34.28 9.95 22.90
CA PHE A 319 35.10 11.05 23.40
C PHE A 319 35.99 10.58 24.54
#